data_AF-N8Q3H5-F1
#
_entry.id   AF-N8Q3H5-F1
#
_cell.length_a   1.000
_cell.length_b   1.000
_cell.length_c   1.000
_cell.angle_alpha   90.00
_cell.angle_beta   90.00
_cell.angle_gamma   90.00
#
_symmetry.space_group_name_H-M   'P 1'
#
loop_
_entity.id
_entity.type
_entity.pdbx_description
1 polymer ?
#
loop_
_entity_poly.entity_id
_entity_poly.type
_entity_poly.pdbx_seq_one_letter_code
_entity_poly.pdbx_strand_id
1 'polypeptide(L)'
;MIVCKSGQTTRITCGEITNGNASHDGVAGWIQVANSNQANISAGGDSGGAWFLYPGSSTNVTGVGVHTAGNSSTNPEDYAIYMPIDYIDDHISSVNTLKQ
;
A
#
# COMPACT_ATOMS: atom_id res chain seq x y z
N MET A 1 -2.39 -9.61 -10.73
CA MET A 1 -2.22 -9.88 -9.29
C MET A 1 -2.75 -8.67 -8.56
N ILE A 2 -3.72 -8.84 -7.67
CA ILE A 2 -4.39 -7.72 -7.01
C ILE A 2 -3.64 -7.43 -5.71
N VAL A 3 -3.38 -6.15 -5.47
CA VAL A 3 -2.83 -5.67 -4.21
C VAL A 3 -3.93 -4.91 -3.48
N CYS A 4 -4.10 -5.23 -2.21
CA CYS A 4 -5.14 -4.66 -1.36
C CYS A 4 -4.51 -3.91 -0.20
N LYS A 5 -5.23 -2.93 0.35
CA LYS A 5 -4.90 -2.33 1.64
C LYS A 5 -6.03 -2.47 2.63
N SER A 6 -5.65 -2.39 3.90
CA SER A 6 -6.57 -2.16 5.01
C SER A 6 -6.39 -0.73 5.53
N GLY A 7 -7.48 0.00 5.66
CA GLY A 7 -7.52 1.36 6.21
C GLY A 7 -8.73 1.58 7.10
N GLN A 8 -8.63 2.53 8.03
CA GLN A 8 -9.72 2.84 8.95
C GLN A 8 -10.93 3.43 8.23
N THR A 9 -10.69 4.29 7.23
CA THR A 9 -11.72 5.09 6.56
C THR A 9 -12.32 4.33 5.39
N THR A 10 -11.48 3.83 4.48
CA THR A 10 -11.96 3.14 3.26
C THR A 10 -12.09 1.63 3.43
N ARG A 11 -11.77 1.09 4.62
CA ARG A 11 -11.80 -0.35 4.91
C ARG A 11 -10.80 -1.10 4.03
N ILE A 12 -11.25 -2.15 3.34
CA ILE A 12 -10.41 -2.90 2.42
C ILE A 12 -10.69 -2.43 0.99
N THR A 13 -9.65 -1.87 0.38
CA THR A 13 -9.66 -1.45 -1.03
C THR A 13 -8.57 -2.18 -1.77
N CYS A 14 -8.77 -2.43 -3.08
CA CYS A 14 -7.85 -3.21 -3.87
C CYS A 14 -7.69 -2.59 -5.26
N GLY A 15 -6.52 -2.77 -5.85
CA GLY A 15 -6.25 -2.30 -7.20
C GLY A 15 -5.03 -2.98 -7.81
N GLU A 16 -4.47 -2.32 -8.81
CA GLU A 16 -3.34 -2.79 -9.59
C GLU A 16 -2.15 -1.87 -9.39
N ILE A 17 -0.96 -2.45 -9.28
CA ILE A 17 0.28 -1.67 -9.27
C ILE A 17 0.44 -1.05 -10.66
N THR A 18 0.39 0.27 -10.73
CA THR A 18 0.53 1.03 -11.99
C THR A 18 1.90 1.68 -12.13
N ASN A 19 2.62 1.88 -11.02
CA ASN A 19 4.00 2.35 -11.03
C ASN A 19 4.78 1.75 -9.86
N GLY A 20 5.87 1.02 -10.17
CA GLY A 20 6.75 0.40 -9.17
C GLY A 20 7.92 1.27 -8.70
N ASN A 21 8.00 2.53 -9.15
CA ASN A 21 9.03 3.49 -8.77
C ASN A 21 8.44 4.91 -8.70
N ALA A 22 7.27 5.04 -8.08
CA ALA A 22 6.60 6.31 -7.91
C ALA A 22 7.43 7.24 -7.01
N SER A 23 7.28 8.55 -7.25
CA SER A 23 7.89 9.59 -6.42
C SER A 23 6.87 10.12 -5.42
N HIS A 24 7.26 10.19 -4.15
CA HIS A 24 6.49 10.82 -3.09
C HIS A 24 7.44 11.63 -2.20
N ASP A 25 7.06 12.86 -1.87
CA ASP A 25 7.87 13.84 -1.13
C ASP A 25 9.30 14.02 -1.68
N GLY A 26 9.43 13.98 -3.02
CA GLY A 26 10.70 14.17 -3.73
C GLY A 26 11.63 12.94 -3.74
N VAL A 27 11.20 11.80 -3.20
CA VAL A 27 11.97 10.55 -3.16
C VAL A 27 11.27 9.49 -4.02
N ALA A 28 12.03 8.78 -4.85
CA ALA A 28 11.55 7.65 -5.67
C ALA A 28 11.61 6.32 -4.88
N GLY A 29 10.98 5.27 -5.41
CA GLY A 29 10.97 3.93 -4.81
C GLY A 29 9.67 3.56 -4.12
N TRP A 30 8.65 4.41 -4.21
CA TRP A 30 7.31 4.11 -3.71
C TRP A 30 6.52 3.28 -4.72
N ILE A 31 5.50 2.60 -4.26
CA ILE A 31 4.60 1.85 -5.15
C ILE A 31 3.27 2.58 -5.27
N GLN A 32 2.85 2.83 -6.50
CA GLN A 32 1.54 3.39 -6.81
C GLN A 32 0.57 2.29 -7.25
N VAL A 33 -0.62 2.32 -6.66
CA VAL A 33 -1.73 1.44 -6.95
C VAL A 33 -2.91 2.27 -7.46
N ALA A 34 -3.51 1.87 -8.57
CA ALA A 34 -4.71 2.50 -9.12
C ALA A 34 -5.66 1.43 -9.67
N ASN A 35 -6.60 1.80 -10.56
CA ASN A 35 -7.57 0.89 -11.17
C ASN A 35 -8.39 0.09 -10.13
N SER A 36 -8.77 0.76 -9.05
CA SER A 36 -9.61 0.17 -8.00
C SER A 36 -11.06 0.01 -8.48
N ASN A 37 -11.69 -1.09 -8.10
CA ASN A 37 -13.13 -1.29 -8.30
C ASN A 37 -13.97 -0.54 -7.26
N GLN A 38 -13.35 -0.14 -6.15
CA GLN A 38 -13.95 0.70 -5.11
C GLN A 38 -13.88 2.17 -5.51
N ALA A 39 -14.89 2.95 -5.10
CA ALA A 39 -15.05 4.36 -5.47
C ALA A 39 -13.92 5.28 -4.99
N ASN A 40 -13.27 4.94 -3.87
CA ASN A 40 -12.07 5.60 -3.38
C ASN A 40 -11.10 4.50 -2.92
N ILE A 41 -9.92 4.44 -3.52
CA ILE A 41 -8.87 3.52 -3.10
C ILE A 41 -8.22 4.01 -1.81
N SER A 42 -8.14 5.32 -1.57
CA SER A 42 -7.44 5.94 -0.43
C SER A 42 -8.26 7.09 0.15
N ALA A 43 -8.15 7.33 1.45
CA ALA A 43 -8.66 8.54 2.09
C ALA A 43 -7.85 8.89 3.35
N GLY A 44 -7.99 10.13 3.82
CA GLY A 44 -7.46 10.55 5.11
C GLY A 44 -7.92 9.61 6.24
N GLY A 45 -6.98 9.21 7.11
CA GLY A 45 -7.20 8.22 8.16
C GLY A 45 -6.83 6.79 7.81
N ASP A 46 -6.52 6.48 6.54
CA ASP A 46 -6.00 5.16 6.17
C ASP A 46 -4.48 5.03 6.39
N SER A 47 -3.76 6.15 6.55
CA SER A 47 -2.30 6.21 6.67
C SER A 47 -1.77 5.25 7.74
N GLY A 48 -0.67 4.55 7.44
CA GLY A 48 -0.12 3.50 8.28
C GLY A 48 -0.78 2.12 8.11
N GLY A 49 -1.88 2.03 7.36
CA GLY A 49 -2.58 0.79 7.05
C GLY A 49 -1.73 -0.20 6.23
N ALA A 50 -1.94 -1.50 6.45
CA ALA A 50 -1.15 -2.54 5.78
C ALA A 50 -1.59 -2.74 4.32
N TRP A 51 -0.62 -2.91 3.42
CA TRP A 51 -0.80 -3.41 2.07
C TRP A 51 -0.43 -4.89 1.99
N PHE A 52 -1.20 -5.66 1.23
CA PHE A 52 -1.01 -7.10 1.09
C PHE A 52 -1.45 -7.63 -0.28
N LEU A 53 -0.80 -8.72 -0.71
CA LEU A 53 -1.21 -9.49 -1.88
C LEU A 53 -2.33 -10.45 -1.48
N TYR A 54 -3.43 -10.39 -2.24
CA TYR A 54 -4.58 -11.27 -2.03
C TYR A 54 -4.79 -12.17 -3.26
N PRO A 55 -4.51 -13.49 -3.17
CA PRO A 55 -4.67 -14.41 -4.30
C PRO A 55 -6.13 -14.84 -4.55
N GLY A 56 -7.11 -14.28 -3.83
CA GLY A 56 -8.53 -14.54 -4.07
C GLY A 56 -9.13 -15.77 -3.36
N SER A 57 -8.30 -16.69 -2.87
CA SER A 57 -8.75 -17.99 -2.35
C SER A 57 -8.14 -18.42 -1.01
N SER A 58 -7.26 -17.62 -0.42
CA SER A 58 -6.49 -17.97 0.79
C SER A 58 -6.79 -17.02 1.94
N THR A 59 -6.83 -17.55 3.16
CA THR A 59 -6.82 -16.77 4.40
C THR A 59 -5.43 -16.24 4.77
N ASN A 60 -4.38 -16.84 4.21
CA ASN A 60 -3.02 -16.34 4.30
C ASN A 60 -2.80 -15.29 3.20
N VAL A 61 -2.36 -14.10 3.63
CA VAL A 61 -1.99 -12.98 2.76
C VAL A 61 -0.52 -12.63 2.97
N THR A 62 0.11 -12.05 1.96
CA THR A 62 1.50 -11.59 2.06
C THR A 62 1.51 -10.07 2.20
N GLY A 63 1.99 -9.56 3.33
CA GLY A 63 2.19 -8.13 3.54
C GLY A 63 3.31 -7.61 2.62
N VAL A 64 3.08 -6.46 1.97
CA VAL A 64 4.03 -5.87 1.00
C VAL A 64 4.36 -4.41 1.26
N GLY A 65 3.63 -3.73 2.15
CA GLY A 65 3.91 -2.33 2.42
C GLY A 65 3.00 -1.68 3.44
N VAL A 66 3.27 -0.39 3.66
CA VAL A 66 2.56 0.47 4.59
C VAL A 66 1.98 1.65 3.80
N HIS A 67 0.69 1.90 3.97
CA HIS A 67 0.01 2.96 3.24
C HIS A 67 0.51 4.34 3.68
N THR A 68 0.80 5.18 2.71
CA THR A 68 1.43 6.48 2.95
C THR A 68 0.52 7.61 2.55
N ALA A 69 0.12 7.63 1.29
CA ALA A 69 -0.63 8.71 0.70
C ALA A 69 -1.54 8.19 -0.42
N GLY A 70 -2.39 9.05 -0.95
CA GLY A 70 -3.18 8.76 -2.12
C GLY A 70 -4.02 9.98 -2.48
N ASN A 71 -4.57 9.97 -3.67
CA ASN A 71 -5.66 10.85 -4.03
C ASN A 71 -6.97 10.16 -3.66
N SER A 72 -8.00 10.96 -3.37
CA SER A 72 -9.38 10.50 -3.27
C SER A 72 -10.17 11.30 -4.30
N SER A 73 -10.08 10.89 -5.56
CA SER A 73 -10.75 11.55 -6.68
C SER A 73 -11.77 10.61 -7.34
N THR A 74 -12.55 11.14 -8.27
CA THR A 74 -13.34 10.28 -9.15
C THR A 74 -12.42 9.43 -10.02
N ASN A 75 -12.72 8.14 -10.15
CA ASN A 75 -12.09 7.20 -11.10
C ASN A 75 -12.07 7.84 -12.51
N PRO A 76 -10.93 7.92 -13.25
CA PRO A 76 -9.72 7.10 -13.16
C PRO A 76 -8.47 7.75 -12.54
N GLU A 77 -8.57 8.96 -11.99
CA GLU A 77 -7.41 9.66 -11.41
C GLU A 77 -7.10 9.20 -9.96
N ASP A 78 -7.88 8.24 -9.46
CA ASP A 78 -7.80 7.76 -8.10
C ASP A 78 -6.65 6.77 -7.92
N TYR A 79 -5.73 7.09 -7.01
CA TYR A 79 -4.55 6.28 -6.76
C TYR A 79 -4.18 6.29 -5.27
N ALA A 80 -3.49 5.24 -4.86
CA ALA A 80 -2.84 5.14 -3.56
C ALA A 80 -1.36 4.89 -3.73
N ILE A 81 -0.57 5.36 -2.78
CA ILE A 81 0.86 5.16 -2.67
C ILE A 81 1.15 4.42 -1.36
N TYR A 82 2.08 3.48 -1.41
CA TYR A 82 2.57 2.79 -0.24
C TYR A 82 4.09 2.69 -0.22
N MET A 83 4.64 2.67 0.99
CA MET A 83 6.02 2.33 1.26
C MET A 83 6.18 0.81 1.19
N PRO A 84 6.97 0.25 0.27
CA PRO A 84 7.27 -1.17 0.26
C PRO A 84 7.96 -1.63 1.55
N ILE A 85 7.55 -2.78 2.11
CA ILE A 85 8.08 -3.28 3.39
C ILE A 85 9.51 -3.83 3.26
N ASP A 86 9.90 -4.26 2.05
CA ASP A 86 11.28 -4.69 1.77
C ASP A 86 12.30 -3.56 2.02
N TYR A 87 11.85 -2.30 2.07
CA TYR A 87 12.67 -1.13 2.41
C TYR A 87 12.73 -0.83 3.92
N ILE A 88 11.99 -1.53 4.77
CA ILE A 88 12.07 -1.34 6.23
C ILE A 88 13.40 -1.89 6.79
N ASP A 89 14.02 -2.86 6.11
CA ASP A 89 15.30 -3.45 6.56
C ASP A 89 16.52 -2.56 6.22
N ASP A 90 16.45 -1.75 5.16
CA ASP A 90 17.60 -0.92 4.71
C ASP A 90 17.78 0.37 5.54
N HIS A 91 16.80 0.74 6.38
CA HIS A 91 16.86 1.93 7.24
C HIS A 91 17.05 1.65 8.74
N ILE A 92 17.05 0.38 9.17
CA ILE A 92 17.24 0.06 10.59
C ILE A 92 18.39 -0.95 10.78
N SER A 93 19.62 -0.42 10.81
CA SER A 93 20.82 -1.17 11.21
C SER A 93 20.83 -1.66 12.67
N SER A 94 19.77 -1.44 13.44
CA SER A 94 19.74 -1.68 14.89
C SER A 94 18.48 -2.36 15.45
N VAL A 95 17.59 -2.95 14.64
CA VAL A 95 16.56 -3.84 15.21
C VAL A 95 17.23 -5.14 15.64
N ASN A 96 17.64 -5.22 16.91
CA ASN A 96 17.92 -6.49 17.55
C ASN A 96 16.65 -7.34 17.46
N THR A 97 16.64 -8.32 16.56
CA THR A 97 15.64 -9.39 16.54
C THR A 97 15.70 -10.13 17.87
N LEU A 98 14.82 -9.76 18.80
CA LEU A 98 14.43 -10.65 19.88
C LEU A 98 13.68 -11.81 19.25
N LYS A 99 14.40 -12.91 19.00
CA LYS A 99 13.78 -14.22 18.74
C LYS A 99 12.92 -14.54 19.97
N GLN A 100 11.60 -14.59 19.79
CA GLN A 100 10.71 -15.37 20.64
C GLN A 100 10.51 -16.74 20.00
#